data_AF-A0ABD0R4Y5-F1
#
_entry.id   AF-A0ABD0R4Y5-F1
#
_cell.length_a   1.000
_cell.length_b   1.000
_cell.length_c   1.000
_cell.angle_alpha   90.00
_cell.angle_beta   90.00
_cell.angle_gamma   90.00
#
_symmetry.space_group_name_H-M   'P 1'
#
loop_
_entity.id
_entity.type
_entity.pdbx_description
1 polymer ?
#
loop_
_entity_poly.entity_id
_entity_poly.type
_entity_poly.pdbx_seq_one_letter_code
_entity_poly.pdbx_strand_id
1 'polypeptide(L)'
;IIFMVGRGYLSPDLSKLYSNCPKSMKRLIIDCLKFKRDERPLFPQILVSIEQVQDLLPKIERSASEPSLHRAVHAEDLNPLLLHTTRL
;
A
#
# COMPACT_ATOMS: atom_id res chain seq x y z
N ILE A 1 23.08 18.79 13.06
CA ILE A 1 22.12 18.36 12.01
C ILE A 1 21.57 19.55 11.22
N ILE A 2 20.92 20.54 11.85
CA ILE A 2 20.26 21.68 11.17
C ILE A 2 21.17 22.40 10.17
N PHE A 3 22.40 22.74 10.56
CA PHE A 3 23.36 23.41 9.66
C PHE A 3 23.68 22.58 8.39
N MET A 4 23.99 21.30 8.54
CA MET A 4 24.35 20.43 7.42
C MET A 4 23.18 20.25 6.44
N VAL A 5 21.96 20.10 6.96
CA VAL A 5 20.75 20.02 6.14
C VAL A 5 20.45 21.37 5.48
N GLY A 6 20.50 22.47 6.23
CA GLY A 6 20.22 23.82 5.72
C GLY A 6 21.19 24.30 4.64
N ARG A 7 22.43 23.78 4.63
CA ARG A 7 23.42 24.01 3.57
C ARG A 7 23.34 23.02 2.40
N GLY A 8 22.51 21.98 2.52
CA GLY A 8 22.38 20.92 1.51
C GLY A 8 23.52 19.89 1.53
N TYR A 9 24.38 19.87 2.56
CA TYR A 9 25.46 18.89 2.69
C TYR A 9 24.99 17.52 3.15
N LEU A 10 23.80 17.45 3.77
CA LEU A 10 23.22 16.22 4.27
C LEU A 10 21.79 16.06 3.72
N SER A 11 21.54 14.91 3.11
CA SER A 11 20.21 14.44 2.69
C SER A 11 19.96 13.05 3.28
N PRO A 12 18.69 12.61 3.38
CA PRO A 12 18.38 11.24 3.75
C PRO A 12 19.06 10.22 2.83
N ASP A 13 19.56 9.14 3.43
CA ASP A 13 20.21 8.04 2.71
C ASP A 13 19.15 7.07 2.15
N LEU A 14 18.97 7.09 0.84
CA LEU A 14 17.98 6.27 0.13
C LEU A 14 18.45 4.84 -0.14
N SER A 15 19.69 4.48 0.19
CA SER A 15 20.17 3.10 0.12
C SER A 15 19.53 2.22 1.20
N LYS A 16 19.00 2.85 2.27
CA LYS A 16 18.33 2.20 3.40
C LYS A 16 16.85 1.89 3.17
N LEU A 17 16.30 2.24 2.01
CA LEU A 17 14.95 1.83 1.64
C LEU A 17 14.91 0.30 1.46
N TYR A 18 13.78 -0.31 1.80
CA TYR A 18 13.58 -1.75 1.57
C TYR A 18 13.77 -2.10 0.09
N SER A 19 14.39 -3.25 -0.17
CA SER A 19 14.70 -3.72 -1.52
C SER A 19 13.45 -3.95 -2.39
N ASN A 20 12.30 -4.23 -1.77
CA ASN A 20 11.01 -4.42 -2.42
C ASN A 20 10.21 -3.11 -2.62
N CYS A 21 10.77 -1.95 -2.31
CA CYS A 21 10.10 -0.67 -2.53
C CYS A 21 9.86 -0.44 -4.03
N PRO A 22 8.61 -0.16 -4.48
CA PRO A 22 8.34 0.14 -5.88
C PRO A 22 9.19 1.32 -6.40
N LYS A 23 9.70 1.24 -7.63
CA LYS A 23 10.53 2.31 -8.22
C LYS A 23 9.80 3.65 -8.27
N SER A 24 8.49 3.63 -8.54
CA SER A 24 7.60 4.80 -8.52
C SER A 24 7.51 5.43 -7.11
N MET A 25 7.37 4.61 -6.07
CA MET A 25 7.40 5.08 -4.68
C MET A 25 8.76 5.68 -4.32
N LYS A 26 9.87 5.01 -4.67
CA LYS A 26 11.23 5.55 -4.46
C LYS A 26 11.42 6.90 -5.16
N ARG A 27 10.89 7.06 -6.38
CA ARG A 27 10.95 8.32 -7.11
C ARG A 27 10.12 9.42 -6.45
N LEU A 28 8.90 9.11 -6.02
CA LEU A 28 8.06 10.05 -5.27
C LEU A 28 8.76 10.55 -3.99
N ILE A 29 9.43 9.66 -3.24
CA ILE A 29 10.22 10.04 -2.05
C ILE A 29 11.34 11.02 -2.43
N ILE A 30 12.07 10.75 -3.53
CA ILE A 30 13.13 11.65 -4.02
C ILE A 30 12.58 13.04 -4.36
N ASP A 31 11.43 13.10 -5.01
CA ASP A 31 10.82 14.37 -5.42
C ASP A 31 10.31 15.17 -4.22
N CYS A 32 9.78 14.51 -3.19
CA CYS A 32 9.41 15.15 -1.92
C CYS A 32 10.62 15.66 -1.12
N LEU A 33 11.80 15.06 -1.29
CA LEU A 33 13.03 15.40 -0.56
C LEU A 33 13.92 16.42 -1.29
N LYS A 34 13.46 17.03 -2.38
CA LYS A 34 14.22 18.06 -3.10
C LYS A 34 14.61 19.21 -2.16
N PHE A 35 15.86 19.65 -2.27
CA PHE A 35 16.38 20.71 -1.41
C PHE A 35 15.63 22.02 -1.65
N LYS A 36 15.42 22.40 -2.92
CA LYS A 36 14.59 23.53 -3.28
C LYS A 36 13.12 23.19 -3.09
N ARG A 37 12.41 24.06 -2.36
CA ARG A 37 10.97 23.88 -2.07
C ARG A 37 10.13 23.81 -3.34
N ASP A 38 10.42 24.65 -4.32
CA ASP A 38 9.61 24.78 -5.54
C ASP A 38 9.74 23.59 -6.49
N GLU A 39 10.72 22.71 -6.24
CA GLU A 39 10.90 21.44 -6.97
C GLU A 39 10.06 20.30 -6.36
N ARG A 40 9.43 20.52 -5.19
CA ARG A 40 8.64 19.48 -4.51
C ARG A 40 7.21 19.44 -5.05
N PRO A 41 6.61 18.26 -5.20
CA PRO A 41 5.23 18.14 -5.63
C PRO A 41 4.25 18.69 -4.59
N LEU A 42 3.11 19.16 -5.07
CA LEU A 42 1.99 19.53 -4.20
C LEU A 42 1.25 18.26 -3.73
N PHE A 43 0.57 18.34 -2.58
CA PHE A 43 -0.20 17.21 -2.04
C PHE A 43 -1.16 16.54 -3.04
N PRO A 44 -1.89 17.27 -3.91
CA PRO A 44 -2.72 16.62 -4.92
C PRO A 44 -1.94 15.71 -5.88
N GLN A 45 -0.71 16.10 -6.28
CA GLN A 45 0.14 15.29 -7.15
C GLN A 45 0.72 14.08 -6.39
N ILE A 46 1.04 14.26 -5.11
CA ILE A 46 1.50 13.18 -4.22
C ILE A 46 0.40 12.14 -4.07
N LEU A 47 -0.84 12.55 -3.81
CA LEU A 47 -1.99 11.65 -3.65
C LEU A 47 -2.18 10.77 -4.89
N VAL A 48 -2.27 11.39 -6.06
CA VAL A 48 -2.43 10.67 -7.34
C VAL A 48 -1.29 9.68 -7.55
N SER A 49 -0.05 10.06 -7.22
CA SER A 49 1.11 9.17 -7.36
C SER A 49 1.06 7.98 -6.41
N ILE A 50 0.54 8.17 -5.18
CA ILE A 50 0.38 7.10 -4.20
C ILE A 50 -0.72 6.13 -4.62
N GLU A 51 -1.86 6.64 -5.09
CA GLU A 51 -2.98 5.81 -5.58
C GLU A 51 -2.53 4.93 -6.76
N GLN A 52 -1.76 5.49 -7.70
CA GLN A 52 -1.16 4.72 -8.80
C GLN A 52 -0.21 3.63 -8.32
N VAL A 53 0.60 3.90 -7.28
CA VAL A 53 1.45 2.87 -6.68
C VAL A 53 0.60 1.77 -6.05
N GLN A 54 -0.48 2.14 -5.34
CA GLN A 54 -1.37 1.21 -4.66
C GLN A 54 -2.07 0.26 -5.65
N ASP A 55 -2.50 0.76 -6.82
CA ASP A 55 -3.14 -0.06 -7.85
C ASP A 55 -2.20 -1.12 -8.44
N LEU A 56 -0.89 -0.86 -8.42
CA LEU A 56 0.15 -1.78 -8.92
C LEU A 56 0.63 -2.77 -7.85
N LEU A 57 0.35 -2.51 -6.57
CA LEU A 57 0.70 -3.43 -5.51
C LEU A 57 -0.23 -4.64 -5.54
N PRO A 58 0.28 -5.86 -5.29
CA PRO A 58 -0.58 -7.02 -5.16
C PRO A 58 -1.59 -6.74 -4.05
N LYS A 59 -2.87 -6.65 -4.42
CA LYS A 59 -3.94 -6.61 -3.45
C LYS A 59 -3.81 -7.90 -2.65
N ILE A 60 -3.73 -7.78 -1.33
CA ILE A 60 -3.84 -8.93 -0.45
C ILE A 60 -5.30 -9.36 -0.54
N GLU A 61 -5.60 -10.16 -1.55
CA GLU A 61 -6.72 -11.09 -1.52
C GLU A 61 -6.51 -11.88 -0.23
N ARG A 62 -7.49 -11.86 0.68
CA ARG A 62 -7.40 -12.67 1.90
C ARG A 62 -6.96 -14.07 1.51
N SER A 63 -6.04 -14.66 2.28
CA SER A 63 -5.54 -16.01 2.03
C SER A 63 -6.70 -16.91 1.64
N ALA A 64 -6.52 -17.73 0.60
CA ALA A 64 -7.50 -18.73 0.16
C ALA A 64 -7.77 -19.82 1.22
N SER A 65 -7.29 -19.63 2.45
CA SER A 65 -7.80 -20.31 3.63
C SER A 65 -9.31 -20.12 3.68
N GLU A 66 -10.04 -21.22 3.77
CA GLU A 66 -11.47 -21.15 4.02
C GLU A 66 -11.74 -20.23 5.22
N PRO A 67 -12.69 -19.28 5.11
CA PRO A 67 -13.13 -18.53 6.28
C PRO A 67 -13.60 -19.55 7.31
N SER A 68 -13.00 -19.55 8.50
CA SER A 68 -13.27 -20.58 9.50
C SER A 68 -14.75 -20.54 9.91
N LEU A 69 -15.54 -21.48 9.38
CA LEU A 69 -16.97 -21.65 9.66
C LEU A 69 -17.26 -22.27 11.03
N HIS A 70 -16.30 -22.32 11.94
CA HIS A 70 -16.41 -23.03 13.23
C HIS A 70 -17.20 -22.26 14.32
N ARG A 71 -18.03 -21.27 13.95
CA ARG A 71 -18.93 -20.61 14.91
C ARG A 71 -20.28 -20.18 14.31
N ALA A 72 -20.76 -20.84 13.26
CA ALA A 72 -22.20 -20.89 13.02
C ALA A 72 -22.74 -22.08 13.82
N VAL A 73 -23.03 -21.78 15.08
CA VAL A 73 -23.60 -22.63 16.12
C VAL A 73 -24.82 -23.38 15.57
N HIS A 74 -24.78 -24.72 15.65
CA HIS A 74 -25.91 -25.65 15.77
C HIS A 74 -27.29 -25.12 15.31
N ALA A 75 -27.63 -25.41 14.05
CA ALA A 75 -29.02 -25.53 13.62
C ALA A 75 -29.18 -26.95 13.06
N GLU A 76 -29.20 -27.92 13.98
CA GLU A 76 -30.03 -29.11 13.74
C GLU A 76 -31.41 -28.56 13.36
N ASP A 77 -31.90 -28.96 12.19
CA ASP A 77 -33.15 -28.57 11.52
C ASP A 77 -33.07 -27.56 10.35
N LEU A 78 -33.24 -28.14 9.14
CA LEU A 78 -33.93 -27.62 7.95
C LEU A 78 -33.16 -26.77 6.90
N ASN A 79 -32.70 -27.40 5.81
CA ASN A 79 -33.40 -27.45 4.49
C ASN A 79 -32.46 -28.02 3.39
N PRO A 80 -32.75 -29.18 2.76
CA PRO A 80 -31.90 -29.77 1.72
C PRO A 80 -31.84 -29.00 0.38
N LEU A 81 -32.52 -27.85 0.25
CA LEU A 81 -32.56 -27.04 -0.98
C LEU A 81 -31.50 -25.93 -1.08
N LEU A 82 -30.60 -25.77 -0.11
CA LEU A 82 -29.55 -24.75 -0.19
C LEU A 82 -28.29 -25.16 -0.99
N LEU A 83 -28.25 -26.37 -1.55
CA LEU A 83 -27.08 -26.88 -2.30
C LEU A 83 -27.07 -26.53 -3.80
N HIS A 84 -28.03 -25.74 -4.28
CA HIS A 84 -28.01 -25.25 -5.66
C HIS A 84 -28.08 -23.73 -5.68
N THR A 85 -27.23 -23.12 -6.52
CA THR A 85 -27.07 -21.68 -6.74
C THR A 85 -26.23 -21.02 -5.63
N THR A 86 -24.94 -20.79 -5.83
CA THR A 86 -24.49 -19.70 -6.69
C THR A 86 -23.11 -20.05 -7.26
N ARG A 87 -23.11 -20.54 -8.50
CA ARG A 87 -21.98 -20.38 -9.41
C ARG A 87 -22.03 -18.95 -9.93
N LEU A 88 -20.93 -18.20 -9.80
CA LEU A 88 -20.49 -17.16 -10.72
C LEU A 88 -18.96 -17.14 -10.66
#